data_AF-A0A969LH15-F1
#
_entry.id   AF-A0A969LH15-F1
#
_cell.length_a   1.000
_cell.length_b   1.000
_cell.length_c   1.000
_cell.angle_alpha   90.00
_cell.angle_beta   90.00
_cell.angle_gamma   90.00
#
_symmetry.space_group_name_H-M   'P 1'
#
loop_
_entity.id
_entity.type
_entity.pdbx_description
1 polymer ?
#
loop_
_entity_poly.entity_id
_entity_poly.type
_entity_poly.pdbx_seq_one_letter_code
_entity_poly.pdbx_strand_id
1 'polypeptide(L)'
;MQDADILRELKAKYRSLKPIMDERMRRRWAASEARAYGWGGIRAVSTVTGMSPSTIRKGITELAEQERNPKAEVPIRLRRVGGGRKRCTELDPQLQTSLEKLVEPLTRGDPESPLRWTCRSTTNLSQALKEQGHVASPHTVGRLLNAAGYSLQGNRKTKEGSSHPDRNAQFEYINELVERLQDRGQPVISVDTKKKELIGEFKNGGREWRRAGEPDEVKVHDFMEPELGKAIPYGVYDLSENQGWVSVGIDHDTARFATAAIGRWWKKMGSKCYPDARELLITADGGGSNSSRCHLWKVALHDLAVQLGIPIHVCHFPPGTSKWNKIEHRMFCHITQNWRGQPLISHEVIVKLIANTTTRSGLKIRAELDRARYPAGIKVTDDELAAVNIKRADFHGEWNYTLKPTYKRK
;
A
#
# COMPACT_ATOMS: atom_id res chain seq x y z
N MET A 1 -20.99 52.70 44.47
CA MET A 1 -22.04 52.00 43.71
C MET A 1 -21.68 51.88 42.22
N GLN A 2 -21.14 52.93 41.59
CA GLN A 2 -20.72 52.92 40.17
C GLN A 2 -19.65 51.87 39.81
N ASP A 3 -18.67 51.58 40.67
CA ASP A 3 -17.58 50.62 40.36
C ASP A 3 -18.05 49.16 40.23
N ALA A 4 -19.08 48.74 40.98
CA ALA A 4 -19.54 47.35 41.00
C ALA A 4 -20.35 46.99 39.73
N ASP A 5 -21.14 47.93 39.23
CA ASP A 5 -21.91 47.76 38.00
C ASP A 5 -21.01 47.78 36.76
N ILE A 6 -19.97 48.64 36.76
CA ILE A 6 -18.93 48.66 35.72
C ILE A 6 -18.21 47.31 35.62
N LEU A 7 -17.79 46.74 36.76
CA LEU A 7 -17.11 45.43 36.78
C LEU A 7 -18.03 44.30 36.32
N ARG A 8 -19.34 44.39 36.60
CA ARG A 8 -20.34 43.40 36.17
C ARG A 8 -20.54 43.45 34.65
N GLU A 9 -20.66 44.64 34.07
CA GLU A 9 -20.82 44.84 32.64
C GLU A 9 -19.58 44.36 31.87
N LEU A 10 -18.39 44.73 32.33
CA LEU A 10 -17.12 44.31 31.73
C LEU A 10 -16.97 42.78 31.73
N LYS A 11 -17.41 42.12 32.81
CA LYS A 11 -17.37 40.65 32.94
C LYS A 11 -18.35 39.97 31.99
N ALA A 12 -19.53 40.55 31.78
CA ALA A 12 -20.51 40.05 30.82
C ALA A 12 -19.97 40.14 29.38
N LYS A 13 -19.44 41.31 28.99
CA LYS A 13 -18.82 41.53 27.67
C LYS A 13 -17.67 40.54 27.42
N TYR A 14 -16.73 40.41 28.36
CA TYR A 14 -15.61 39.49 28.21
C TYR A 14 -16.06 38.03 28.04
N ARG A 15 -17.03 37.56 28.82
CA ARG A 15 -17.52 36.17 28.74
C ARG A 15 -18.14 35.85 27.39
N SER A 16 -18.87 36.80 26.80
CA SER A 16 -19.51 36.61 25.49
C SER A 16 -18.49 36.50 24.34
N LEU A 17 -17.39 37.28 24.39
CA LEU A 17 -16.40 37.34 23.33
C LEU A 17 -15.23 36.37 23.51
N LYS A 18 -14.97 35.89 24.74
CA LYS A 18 -13.83 35.00 25.03
C LYS A 18 -13.72 33.76 24.12
N PRO A 19 -14.81 33.06 23.74
CA PRO A 19 -14.71 31.86 22.90
C PRO A 19 -14.28 32.15 21.45
N ILE A 20 -14.57 33.34 20.94
CA ILE A 20 -14.30 33.74 19.55
C ILE A 20 -13.03 34.57 19.39
N MET A 21 -12.40 34.96 20.51
CA MET A 21 -11.18 35.78 20.53
C MET A 21 -9.89 34.95 20.58
N ASP A 22 -9.05 35.14 19.56
CA ASP A 22 -7.64 34.76 19.62
C ASP A 22 -6.85 35.60 20.65
N GLU A 23 -5.60 35.21 20.91
CA GLU A 23 -4.75 35.85 21.91
C GLU A 23 -4.52 37.34 21.66
N ARG A 24 -4.44 37.76 20.38
CA ARG A 24 -4.20 39.15 20.00
C ARG A 24 -5.47 39.98 20.13
N MET A 25 -6.59 39.47 19.63
CA MET A 25 -7.89 40.12 19.70
C MET A 25 -8.31 40.34 21.16
N ARG A 26 -8.07 39.34 22.02
CA ARG A 26 -8.29 39.44 23.46
C ARG A 26 -7.46 40.56 24.10
N ARG A 27 -6.17 40.66 23.73
CA ARG A 27 -5.27 41.70 24.24
C ARG A 27 -5.65 43.10 23.78
N ARG A 28 -6.03 43.27 22.50
CA ARG A 28 -6.47 44.56 21.95
C ARG A 28 -7.81 45.00 22.55
N TRP A 29 -8.76 44.08 22.72
CA TRP A 29 -10.03 44.37 23.39
C TRP A 29 -9.82 44.81 24.84
N ALA A 30 -9.03 44.05 25.62
CA ALA A 30 -8.71 44.41 26.99
C ALA A 30 -8.04 45.80 27.10
N ALA A 31 -7.20 46.16 26.13
CA ALA A 31 -6.58 47.48 26.06
C ALA A 31 -7.59 48.60 25.72
N SER A 32 -8.54 48.34 24.81
CA SER A 32 -9.61 49.27 24.46
C SER A 32 -10.49 49.58 25.67
N GLU A 33 -10.93 48.55 26.40
CA GLU A 33 -11.70 48.71 27.63
C GLU A 33 -10.89 49.46 28.69
N ALA A 34 -9.62 49.10 28.88
CA ALA A 34 -8.75 49.77 29.85
C ALA A 34 -8.55 51.27 29.55
N ARG A 35 -8.53 51.68 28.27
CA ARG A 35 -8.50 53.10 27.87
C ARG A 35 -9.82 53.80 28.17
N ALA A 36 -10.95 53.16 27.87
CA ALA A 36 -12.28 53.74 28.07
C ALA A 36 -12.58 54.05 29.54
N TYR A 37 -12.12 53.20 30.47
CA TYR A 37 -12.33 53.39 31.91
C TYR A 37 -11.33 54.35 32.58
N GLY A 38 -10.30 54.82 31.87
CA GLY A 38 -9.36 55.82 32.41
C GLY A 38 -8.56 55.35 33.63
N TRP A 39 -8.54 56.16 34.69
CA TRP A 39 -7.75 55.88 35.90
C TRP A 39 -8.25 54.62 36.61
N GLY A 40 -7.37 53.63 36.78
CA GLY A 40 -7.72 52.33 37.36
C GLY A 40 -8.24 51.28 36.37
N GLY A 41 -8.47 51.64 35.09
CA GLY A 41 -9.02 50.74 34.07
C GLY A 41 -8.18 49.48 33.83
N ILE A 42 -6.85 49.58 33.86
CA ILE A 42 -5.95 48.41 33.74
C ILE A 42 -6.17 47.41 34.89
N ARG A 43 -6.36 47.92 36.11
CA ARG A 43 -6.57 47.06 37.29
C ARG A 43 -7.95 46.40 37.22
N ALA A 44 -8.99 47.15 36.86
CA ALA A 44 -10.35 46.63 36.67
C ALA A 44 -10.40 45.52 35.60
N VAL A 45 -9.81 45.76 34.42
CA VAL A 45 -9.76 44.78 33.33
C VAL A 45 -8.92 43.56 33.73
N SER A 46 -7.79 43.74 34.40
CA SER A 46 -6.97 42.63 34.89
C SER A 46 -7.73 41.74 35.87
N THR A 47 -8.43 42.32 36.84
CA THR A 47 -9.25 41.59 37.82
C THR A 47 -10.39 40.81 37.16
N VAL A 48 -11.04 41.37 36.14
CA VAL A 48 -12.17 40.71 35.45
C VAL A 48 -11.73 39.62 34.46
N THR A 49 -10.67 39.88 33.70
CA THR A 49 -10.23 39.00 32.61
C THR A 49 -9.21 37.95 33.04
N GLY A 50 -8.53 38.17 34.16
CA GLY A 50 -7.37 37.41 34.62
C GLY A 50 -6.09 37.69 33.83
N MET A 51 -6.08 38.68 32.93
CA MET A 51 -4.92 39.03 32.13
C MET A 51 -3.90 39.81 32.95
N SER A 52 -2.60 39.59 32.70
CA SER A 52 -1.56 40.35 33.39
C SER A 52 -1.63 41.84 33.02
N PRO A 53 -1.40 42.76 33.98
CA PRO A 53 -1.34 44.19 33.68
C PRO A 53 -0.32 44.54 32.58
N SER A 54 0.79 43.78 32.49
CA SER A 54 1.79 43.91 31.42
C SER A 54 1.23 43.57 30.03
N THR A 55 0.35 42.58 29.93
CA THR A 55 -0.32 42.19 28.68
C THR A 55 -1.29 43.27 28.22
N ILE A 56 -2.04 43.87 29.15
CA ILE A 56 -2.98 44.98 28.86
C ILE A 56 -2.21 46.22 28.40
N ARG A 57 -1.11 46.59 29.09
CA ARG A 57 -0.24 47.70 28.67
C ARG A 57 0.35 47.48 27.28
N LYS A 58 0.78 46.25 26.97
CA LYS A 58 1.25 45.90 25.62
C LYS A 58 0.14 46.10 24.57
N GLY A 59 -1.10 45.73 24.87
CA GLY A 59 -2.23 46.00 23.99
C GLY A 59 -2.48 47.50 23.79
N ILE A 60 -2.30 48.33 24.83
CA ILE A 60 -2.44 49.79 24.74
C ILE A 60 -1.38 50.37 23.79
N THR A 61 -0.14 49.89 23.86
CA THR A 61 0.92 50.28 22.92
C THR A 61 0.59 49.84 21.49
N GLU A 62 0.13 48.60 21.30
CA GLU A 62 -0.25 48.06 19.98
C GLU A 62 -1.43 48.83 19.34
N LEU A 63 -2.39 49.31 20.14
CA LEU A 63 -3.47 50.16 19.64
C LEU A 63 -2.96 51.57 19.25
N ALA A 64 -2.05 52.16 20.04
CA ALA A 64 -1.46 53.46 19.72
C ALA A 64 -0.61 53.40 18.43
N GLU A 65 0.12 52.31 18.21
CA GLU A 65 0.88 52.08 16.99
C GLU A 65 -0.03 51.91 15.77
N GLN A 66 -1.17 51.22 15.91
CA GLN A 66 -2.15 51.08 14.84
C GLN A 66 -2.86 52.40 14.51
N GLU A 67 -3.19 53.22 15.53
CA GLU A 67 -3.77 54.56 15.36
C GLU A 67 -2.80 55.48 14.59
N ARG A 68 -1.50 55.38 14.87
CA ARG A 68 -0.46 56.13 14.16
C ARG A 68 -0.23 55.62 12.73
N ASN A 69 -0.56 54.37 12.44
CA ASN A 69 -0.33 53.76 11.13
C ASN A 69 -1.52 52.89 10.66
N PRO A 70 -2.64 53.51 10.24
CA PRO A 70 -3.90 52.80 9.98
C PRO A 70 -3.81 51.78 8.84
N LYS A 71 -2.90 51.99 7.88
CA LYS A 71 -2.68 51.12 6.71
C LYS A 71 -1.69 49.98 6.96
N ALA A 72 -1.12 49.86 8.16
CA ALA A 72 -0.19 48.79 8.47
C ALA A 72 -0.92 47.43 8.47
N GLU A 73 -0.43 46.49 7.67
CA GLU A 73 -0.96 45.13 7.61
C GLU A 73 -0.86 44.45 8.98
N VAL A 74 -1.99 43.92 9.44
CA VAL A 74 -2.04 43.15 10.69
C VAL A 74 -1.46 41.76 10.41
N PRO A 75 -0.30 41.38 10.98
CA PRO A 75 0.37 40.14 10.58
C PRO A 75 -0.49 38.92 10.94
N ILE A 76 -0.73 37.99 10.02
CA ILE A 76 -1.56 36.79 10.26
C ILE A 76 -1.01 35.93 11.43
N ARG A 77 0.30 35.99 11.69
CA ARG A 77 0.98 35.18 12.71
C ARG A 77 0.84 35.75 14.13
N LEU A 78 0.15 35.03 15.02
CA LEU A 78 -0.09 35.45 16.42
C LEU A 78 1.19 35.60 17.27
N ARG A 79 2.20 34.76 17.04
CA ARG A 79 3.48 34.79 17.78
C ARG A 79 4.58 35.42 16.92
N ARG A 80 5.50 36.16 17.56
CA ARG A 80 6.71 36.69 16.90
C ARG A 80 7.53 35.55 16.28
N VAL A 81 8.29 35.86 15.23
CA VAL A 81 9.30 34.94 14.68
C VAL A 81 10.23 34.51 15.83
N GLY A 82 10.43 33.19 15.98
CA GLY A 82 11.16 32.60 17.11
C GLY A 82 10.32 32.24 18.34
N GLY A 83 9.03 32.63 18.41
CA GLY A 83 8.12 32.33 19.52
C GLY A 83 7.47 30.94 19.47
N GLY A 84 8.24 29.90 19.19
CA GLY A 84 7.76 28.51 19.09
C GLY A 84 8.66 27.53 19.83
N ARG A 85 8.23 26.26 19.93
CA ARG A 85 9.08 25.18 20.45
C ARG A 85 10.34 25.10 19.56
N LYS A 86 11.51 25.28 20.16
CA LYS A 86 12.80 25.15 19.47
C LYS A 86 12.92 23.77 18.83
N ARG A 87 13.55 23.68 17.66
CA ARG A 87 13.72 22.40 16.96
C ARG A 87 14.59 21.46 17.81
N CYS A 88 14.37 20.15 17.73
CA CYS A 88 15.22 19.18 18.46
C CYS A 88 16.71 19.35 18.13
N THR A 89 17.03 19.73 16.89
CA THR A 89 18.40 20.03 16.43
C THR A 89 18.99 21.32 17.02
N GLU A 90 18.17 22.24 17.52
CA GLU A 90 18.63 23.44 18.23
C GLU A 90 18.87 23.17 19.72
N LEU A 91 18.18 22.18 20.29
CA LEU A 91 18.36 21.74 21.68
C LEU A 91 19.49 20.71 21.81
N ASP A 92 19.72 19.94 20.75
CA ASP A 92 20.72 18.90 20.66
C ASP A 92 21.48 19.04 19.33
N PRO A 93 22.57 19.82 19.31
CA PRO A 93 23.36 20.06 18.10
C PRO A 93 24.04 18.80 17.56
N GLN A 94 24.28 17.79 18.40
CA GLN A 94 24.95 16.55 18.03
C GLN A 94 24.00 15.49 17.44
N LEU A 95 22.68 15.66 17.62
CA LEU A 95 21.64 14.76 17.14
C LEU A 95 21.79 14.42 15.65
N GLN A 96 22.10 15.40 14.81
CA GLN A 96 22.24 15.20 13.37
C GLN A 96 23.48 14.35 13.05
N THR A 97 24.63 14.68 13.65
CA THR A 97 25.88 13.94 13.46
C THR A 97 25.80 12.51 14.02
N SER A 98 25.15 12.31 15.16
CA SER A 98 24.91 10.97 15.72
C SER A 98 23.96 10.14 14.86
N LEU A 99 22.94 10.77 14.26
CA LEU A 99 22.06 10.12 13.29
C LEU A 99 22.83 9.74 12.01
N GLU A 100 23.69 10.62 11.50
CA GLU A 100 24.56 10.34 10.34
C GLU A 100 25.52 9.19 10.64
N LYS A 101 26.16 9.13 11.81
CA LYS A 101 26.99 7.98 12.23
C LYS A 101 26.24 6.65 12.34
N LEU A 102 24.94 6.69 12.62
CA LEU A 102 24.09 5.49 12.64
C LEU A 102 23.67 5.03 11.23
N VAL A 103 23.81 5.90 10.23
CA VAL A 103 23.36 5.70 8.84
C VAL A 103 24.53 5.54 7.86
N GLU A 104 25.67 6.17 8.11
CA GLU A 104 26.88 6.08 7.28
C GLU A 104 27.73 4.84 7.64
N PRO A 105 28.25 4.12 6.63
CA PRO A 105 29.31 3.15 6.84
C PRO A 105 30.64 3.88 7.08
N LEU A 106 31.24 3.68 8.26
CA LEU A 106 32.66 3.96 8.45
C LEU A 106 33.44 2.99 7.55
N THR A 107 34.06 3.54 6.50
CA THR A 107 35.06 2.92 5.60
C THR A 107 34.51 2.16 4.38
N ARG A 108 34.72 2.75 3.19
CA ARG A 108 34.78 2.05 1.90
C ARG A 108 36.05 1.18 1.92
N GLY A 109 35.93 -0.14 1.89
CA GLY A 109 37.06 -1.01 1.51
C GLY A 109 37.26 -2.33 2.25
N ASP A 110 36.36 -2.80 3.11
CA ASP A 110 36.51 -4.12 3.75
C ASP A 110 35.54 -5.15 3.14
N PRO A 111 36.03 -6.20 2.43
CA PRO A 111 35.21 -7.22 1.78
C PRO A 111 34.48 -8.17 2.74
N GLU A 112 34.81 -8.17 4.03
CA GLU A 112 34.19 -9.06 5.04
C GLU A 112 33.45 -8.31 6.17
N SER A 113 32.65 -7.30 5.83
CA SER A 113 31.60 -6.82 6.74
C SER A 113 30.22 -7.30 6.30
N PRO A 114 29.74 -8.46 6.78
CA PRO A 114 28.39 -8.92 6.49
C PRO A 114 27.38 -8.05 7.27
N LEU A 115 26.43 -7.47 6.53
CA LEU A 115 25.17 -6.87 7.03
C LEU A 115 25.25 -5.50 7.74
N ARG A 116 25.35 -4.41 6.97
CA ARG A 116 24.87 -3.07 7.43
C ARG A 116 24.08 -2.30 6.37
N TRP A 117 23.38 -2.99 5.49
CA TRP A 117 22.54 -2.36 4.46
C TRP A 117 21.04 -2.61 4.60
N THR A 118 20.59 -3.00 5.80
CA THR A 118 19.21 -3.46 5.99
C THR A 118 18.55 -2.86 7.24
N CYS A 119 17.47 -2.13 7.00
CA CYS A 119 16.25 -2.22 7.81
C CYS A 119 16.29 -1.68 9.25
N ARG A 120 16.75 -0.45 9.49
CA ARG A 120 16.32 0.27 10.69
C ARG A 120 15.17 1.22 10.35
N SER A 121 13.96 0.84 10.78
CA SER A 121 12.81 1.75 10.76
C SER A 121 13.15 3.03 11.54
N THR A 122 12.44 4.13 11.27
CA THR A 122 12.60 5.38 12.03
C THR A 122 12.42 5.17 13.54
N THR A 123 11.66 4.15 13.94
CA THR A 123 11.51 3.70 15.34
C THR A 123 12.79 3.11 15.92
N ASN A 124 13.50 2.26 15.18
CA ASN A 124 14.75 1.66 15.64
C ASN A 124 15.88 2.68 15.72
N LEU A 125 15.93 3.64 14.78
CA LEU A 125 16.88 4.74 14.81
C LEU A 125 16.60 5.71 15.97
N SER A 126 15.33 5.99 16.25
CA SER A 126 14.91 6.77 17.42
C SER A 126 15.34 6.11 18.74
N GLN A 127 15.21 4.78 18.86
CA GLN A 127 15.63 4.04 20.04
C GLN A 127 17.16 4.03 20.21
N ALA A 128 17.92 3.79 19.13
CA ALA A 128 19.38 3.82 19.17
C ALA A 128 19.93 5.22 19.52
N LEU A 129 19.29 6.28 19.00
CA LEU A 129 19.62 7.66 19.39
C LEU A 129 19.33 7.91 20.87
N LYS A 130 18.22 7.37 21.39
CA LYS A 130 17.86 7.49 22.81
C LYS A 130 18.89 6.79 23.71
N GLU A 131 19.42 5.65 23.30
CA GLU A 131 20.51 4.94 24.00
C GLU A 131 21.83 5.73 24.01
N GLN A 132 22.05 6.59 23.01
CA GLN A 132 23.17 7.53 22.94
C GLN A 132 22.89 8.88 23.64
N GLY A 133 21.76 9.01 24.34
CA GLY A 133 21.39 10.23 25.08
C GLY A 133 20.61 11.27 24.26
N HIS A 134 20.28 10.99 23.00
CA HIS A 134 19.59 11.92 22.11
C HIS A 134 18.07 11.65 22.09
N VAL A 135 17.26 12.60 22.56
CA VAL A 135 15.79 12.45 22.60
C VAL A 135 15.16 12.88 21.28
N ALA A 136 15.01 11.93 20.34
CA ALA A 136 14.34 12.15 19.07
C ALA A 136 13.22 11.15 18.84
N SER A 137 12.02 11.63 18.49
CA SER A 137 10.90 10.77 18.09
C SER A 137 11.13 10.16 16.70
N PRO A 138 10.46 9.04 16.35
CA PRO A 138 10.55 8.45 15.01
C PRO A 138 10.17 9.45 13.89
N HIS A 139 9.22 10.35 14.16
CA HIS A 139 8.84 11.42 13.22
C HIS A 139 9.93 12.48 13.07
N THR A 140 10.63 12.83 14.16
CA THR A 140 11.78 13.72 14.12
C THR A 140 12.92 13.10 13.29
N VAL A 141 13.18 11.81 13.48
CA VAL A 141 14.19 11.06 12.72
C VAL A 141 13.87 11.03 11.23
N GLY A 142 12.63 10.70 10.85
CA GLY A 142 12.22 10.69 9.43
C GLY A 142 12.36 12.06 8.76
N ARG A 143 12.05 13.15 9.47
CA ARG A 143 12.25 14.51 8.97
C ARG A 143 13.74 14.86 8.79
N LEU A 144 14.60 14.41 9.70
CA LEU A 144 16.05 14.65 9.61
C LEU A 144 16.68 13.85 8.46
N LEU A 145 16.27 12.59 8.27
CA LEU A 145 16.69 11.76 7.13
C LEU A 145 16.32 12.41 5.79
N ASN A 146 15.08 12.89 5.65
CA ASN A 146 14.65 13.61 4.44
C ASN A 146 15.45 14.90 4.20
N ALA A 147 15.75 15.65 5.26
CA ALA A 147 16.55 16.88 5.16
C ALA A 147 18.02 16.60 4.77
N ALA A 148 18.55 15.44 5.15
CA ALA A 148 19.87 14.96 4.76
C ALA A 148 19.88 14.25 3.39
N GLY A 149 18.77 14.30 2.63
CA GLY A 149 18.68 13.75 1.27
C GLY A 149 18.38 12.25 1.20
N TYR A 150 18.17 11.57 2.33
CA TYR A 150 17.72 10.18 2.36
C TYR A 150 16.23 10.10 2.05
N SER A 151 15.83 9.05 1.35
CA SER A 151 14.42 8.76 1.06
C SER A 151 14.15 7.27 1.24
N LEU A 152 12.88 6.93 1.46
CA LEU A 152 12.44 5.53 1.51
C LEU A 152 12.58 4.91 0.12
N GLN A 153 13.66 4.18 -0.09
CA GLN A 153 13.91 3.43 -1.31
C GLN A 153 13.46 1.97 -1.08
N GLY A 154 12.51 1.49 -1.87
CA GLY A 154 12.23 0.06 -1.95
C GLY A 154 13.33 -0.63 -2.76
N ASN A 155 13.61 -1.90 -2.47
CA ASN A 155 14.49 -2.71 -3.32
C ASN A 155 13.91 -2.77 -4.73
N ARG A 156 14.52 -2.04 -5.67
CA ARG A 156 14.14 -2.07 -7.08
C ARG A 156 14.85 -3.28 -7.70
N LYS A 157 14.08 -4.29 -8.14
CA LYS A 157 14.60 -5.37 -8.99
C LYS A 157 14.95 -4.74 -10.36
N THR A 158 16.15 -4.17 -10.50
CA THR A 158 16.63 -3.54 -11.75
C THR A 158 17.59 -4.41 -12.54
N LYS A 159 18.05 -5.55 -11.99
CA LYS A 159 18.79 -6.55 -12.76
C LYS A 159 17.83 -7.48 -13.50
N GLU A 160 17.04 -6.93 -14.41
CA GLU A 160 16.38 -7.71 -15.46
C GLU A 160 17.25 -7.61 -16.71
N GLY A 161 17.48 -8.75 -17.38
CA GLY A 161 18.34 -8.87 -18.56
C GLY A 161 17.95 -7.91 -19.68
N SER A 162 18.91 -7.69 -20.58
CA SER A 162 18.83 -6.89 -21.81
C SER A 162 17.42 -6.45 -22.21
N SER A 163 17.19 -5.13 -22.21
CA SER A 163 15.95 -4.50 -22.72
C SER A 163 15.53 -5.16 -24.03
N HIS A 164 14.47 -5.97 -24.02
CA HIS A 164 13.92 -6.53 -25.24
C HIS A 164 13.45 -5.36 -26.12
N PRO A 165 13.89 -5.24 -27.38
CA PRO A 165 13.59 -4.09 -28.23
C PRO A 165 12.07 -3.87 -28.37
N ASP A 166 11.31 -4.96 -28.43
CA ASP A 166 9.85 -4.91 -28.63
C ASP A 166 9.02 -4.87 -27.33
N ARG A 167 9.66 -4.62 -26.17
CA ARG A 167 8.95 -4.64 -24.88
C ARG A 167 7.77 -3.66 -24.86
N ASN A 168 7.99 -2.43 -25.33
CA ASN A 168 6.94 -1.40 -25.33
C ASN A 168 5.82 -1.75 -26.32
N ALA A 169 6.17 -2.21 -27.52
CA ALA A 169 5.20 -2.65 -28.54
C ALA A 169 4.31 -3.80 -28.03
N GLN A 170 4.87 -4.75 -27.26
CA GLN A 170 4.08 -5.81 -26.62
C GLN A 170 3.14 -5.27 -25.55
N PHE A 171 3.52 -4.24 -24.79
CA PHE A 171 2.61 -3.61 -23.83
C PHE A 171 1.48 -2.85 -24.52
N GLU A 172 1.78 -2.12 -25.59
CA GLU A 172 0.80 -1.41 -26.40
C GLU A 172 -0.21 -2.41 -27.00
N TYR A 173 0.28 -3.49 -27.61
CA TYR A 173 -0.56 -4.57 -28.15
C TYR A 173 -1.49 -5.18 -27.10
N ILE A 174 -0.98 -5.48 -25.90
CA ILE A 174 -1.80 -6.00 -24.80
C ILE A 174 -2.85 -4.97 -24.39
N ASN A 175 -2.47 -3.69 -24.27
CA ASN A 175 -3.38 -2.64 -23.85
C ASN A 175 -4.53 -2.44 -24.85
N GLU A 176 -4.22 -2.38 -26.14
CA GLU A 176 -5.21 -2.27 -27.22
C GLU A 176 -6.20 -3.46 -27.21
N LEU A 177 -5.70 -4.68 -27.00
CA LEU A 177 -6.56 -5.86 -26.89
C LEU A 177 -7.45 -5.83 -25.65
N VAL A 178 -6.91 -5.39 -24.51
CA VAL A 178 -7.66 -5.23 -23.26
C VAL A 178 -8.79 -4.22 -23.45
N GLU A 179 -8.47 -3.01 -23.91
CA GLU A 179 -9.45 -1.95 -24.15
C GLU A 179 -10.57 -2.42 -25.10
N ARG A 180 -10.19 -2.99 -26.25
CA ARG A 180 -11.15 -3.48 -27.26
C ARG A 180 -12.10 -4.55 -26.71
N LEU A 181 -11.63 -5.44 -25.84
CA LEU A 181 -12.47 -6.49 -25.27
C LEU A 181 -13.33 -5.97 -24.12
N GLN A 182 -12.81 -5.06 -23.30
CA GLN A 182 -13.58 -4.38 -22.26
C GLN A 182 -14.72 -3.55 -22.86
N ASP A 183 -14.47 -2.81 -23.94
CA ASP A 183 -15.50 -2.04 -24.66
C ASP A 183 -16.62 -2.92 -25.22
N ARG A 184 -16.30 -4.18 -25.53
CA ARG A 184 -17.27 -5.20 -25.98
C ARG A 184 -17.91 -6.00 -24.84
N GLY A 185 -17.69 -5.60 -23.59
CA GLY A 185 -18.18 -6.29 -22.40
C GLY A 185 -17.66 -7.72 -22.25
N GLN A 186 -16.48 -8.01 -22.81
CA GLN A 186 -15.88 -9.34 -22.75
C GLN A 186 -15.00 -9.46 -21.50
N PRO A 187 -14.92 -10.65 -20.89
CA PRO A 187 -14.06 -10.90 -19.74
C PRO A 187 -12.58 -10.72 -20.09
N VAL A 188 -11.88 -9.96 -19.26
CA VAL A 188 -10.42 -9.76 -19.35
C VAL A 188 -9.79 -10.05 -18.00
N ILE A 189 -8.94 -11.08 -17.95
CA ILE A 189 -8.31 -11.56 -16.72
C ILE A 189 -6.79 -11.53 -16.79
N SER A 190 -6.19 -11.24 -15.65
CA SER A 190 -4.76 -11.31 -15.37
C SER A 190 -4.52 -12.49 -14.43
N VAL A 191 -3.63 -13.40 -14.82
CA VAL A 191 -3.39 -14.66 -14.08
C VAL A 191 -1.93 -14.78 -13.70
N ASP A 192 -1.68 -15.32 -12.52
CA ASP A 192 -0.33 -15.64 -12.04
C ASP A 192 -0.36 -16.58 -10.83
N THR A 193 0.76 -17.27 -10.57
CA THR A 193 0.95 -18.06 -9.36
C THR A 193 1.71 -17.25 -8.32
N LYS A 194 1.12 -17.06 -7.14
CA LYS A 194 1.83 -16.46 -6.01
C LYS A 194 2.91 -17.42 -5.52
N LYS A 195 4.02 -16.86 -5.01
CA LYS A 195 5.07 -17.64 -4.33
C LYS A 195 4.45 -18.66 -3.37
N LYS A 196 4.95 -19.91 -3.43
CA LYS A 196 4.53 -21.00 -2.54
C LYS A 196 4.76 -20.60 -1.09
N GLU A 197 3.74 -20.76 -0.26
CA GLU A 197 3.84 -20.48 1.18
C GLU A 197 3.92 -21.78 1.96
N LEU A 198 4.73 -21.76 3.02
CA LEU A 198 4.83 -22.86 3.97
C LEU A 198 3.69 -22.74 4.99
N ILE A 199 3.03 -23.86 5.25
CA ILE A 199 1.91 -23.93 6.20
C ILE A 199 2.47 -24.37 7.55
N GLY A 200 2.23 -23.57 8.57
CA GLY A 200 2.75 -23.78 9.92
C GLY A 200 2.83 -22.47 10.71
N GLU A 201 3.20 -22.59 11.98
CA GLU A 201 3.44 -21.47 12.91
C GLU A 201 4.75 -20.73 12.59
N PHE A 202 4.96 -20.41 11.31
CA PHE A 202 6.16 -19.72 10.86
C PHE A 202 6.02 -18.21 11.07
N LYS A 203 7.14 -17.57 11.38
CA LYS A 203 7.19 -16.12 11.60
C LYS A 203 7.02 -15.38 10.27
N ASN A 204 5.79 -15.01 9.96
CA ASN A 204 5.52 -14.07 8.86
C ASN A 204 5.92 -12.65 9.26
N GLY A 205 6.74 -12.00 8.41
CA GLY A 205 7.21 -10.64 8.65
C GLY A 205 6.06 -9.64 8.80
N GLY A 206 5.91 -9.04 9.98
CA GLY A 206 4.86 -8.07 10.30
C GLY A 206 4.72 -7.91 11.80
N ARG A 207 4.01 -6.86 12.25
CA ARG A 207 3.60 -6.68 13.64
C ARG A 207 2.12 -6.29 13.62
N GLU A 208 1.27 -7.10 14.23
CA GLU A 208 -0.14 -6.78 14.44
C GLU A 208 -0.38 -6.30 15.87
N TRP A 209 -1.40 -5.45 16.05
CA TRP A 209 -1.81 -4.98 17.37
C TRP A 209 -2.61 -6.06 18.08
N ARG A 210 -2.13 -6.49 19.25
CA ARG A 210 -2.82 -7.42 20.14
C ARG A 210 -2.91 -6.90 21.57
N ARG A 211 -3.78 -7.53 22.37
CA ARG A 211 -3.86 -7.25 23.80
C ARG A 211 -2.52 -7.58 24.45
N ALA A 212 -2.09 -6.73 25.38
CA ALA A 212 -0.83 -6.89 26.07
C ALA A 212 -0.84 -8.23 26.85
N GLY A 213 0.17 -9.07 26.61
CA GLY A 213 0.32 -10.38 27.27
C GLY A 213 -0.10 -11.60 26.45
N GLU A 214 -0.65 -11.42 25.23
CA GLU A 214 -1.12 -12.52 24.36
C GLU A 214 -0.42 -12.51 22.98
N PRO A 215 0.91 -12.71 22.89
CA PRO A 215 1.56 -12.94 21.59
C PRO A 215 1.14 -14.30 21.03
N ASP A 216 0.97 -14.41 19.71
CA ASP A 216 0.91 -15.73 19.08
C ASP A 216 2.27 -16.40 19.24
N GLU A 217 2.28 -17.58 19.86
CA GLU A 217 3.46 -18.42 19.90
C GLU A 217 3.71 -18.96 18.49
N VAL A 218 4.88 -18.63 17.93
CA VAL A 218 5.33 -19.11 16.63
C VAL A 218 6.57 -19.99 16.83
N LYS A 219 6.65 -21.10 16.09
CA LYS A 219 7.79 -22.03 16.20
C LYS A 219 9.08 -21.32 15.75
N VAL A 220 10.13 -21.51 16.55
CA VAL A 220 11.46 -20.86 16.38
C VAL A 220 12.23 -21.43 15.17
N HIS A 221 11.82 -22.57 14.64
CA HIS A 221 12.47 -23.23 13.52
C HIS A 221 11.52 -23.54 12.37
N ASP A 222 11.95 -23.16 11.16
CA ASP A 222 11.27 -23.42 9.88
C ASP A 222 11.35 -24.90 9.45
N PHE A 223 11.02 -25.84 10.35
CA PHE A 223 10.97 -27.26 9.99
C PHE A 223 9.61 -27.59 9.37
N MET A 224 9.65 -28.12 8.14
CA MET A 224 8.49 -28.66 7.44
C MET A 224 7.87 -29.79 8.29
N GLU A 225 6.66 -29.59 8.79
CA GLU A 225 5.82 -30.72 9.20
C GLU A 225 5.23 -31.36 7.92
N PRO A 226 5.58 -32.62 7.60
CA PRO A 226 5.11 -33.28 6.37
C PRO A 226 3.58 -33.36 6.26
N GLU A 227 2.88 -33.27 7.40
CA GLU A 227 1.43 -33.38 7.52
C GLU A 227 0.68 -32.09 7.18
N LEU A 228 1.32 -30.91 7.31
CA LEU A 228 0.69 -29.61 7.04
C LEU A 228 0.79 -29.16 5.57
N GLY A 229 1.78 -29.68 4.83
CA GLY A 229 1.90 -29.45 3.38
C GLY A 229 2.34 -28.04 2.96
N LYS A 230 2.17 -27.72 1.68
CA LYS A 230 2.46 -26.40 1.08
C LYS A 230 1.20 -25.83 0.45
N ALA A 231 0.99 -24.52 0.60
CA ALA A 231 -0.06 -23.81 -0.12
C ALA A 231 0.51 -23.19 -1.40
N ILE A 232 -0.16 -23.43 -2.52
CA ILE A 232 0.15 -22.84 -3.82
C ILE A 232 -1.04 -21.97 -4.24
N PRO A 233 -1.05 -20.66 -3.92
CA PRO A 233 -2.13 -19.77 -4.30
C PRO A 233 -1.99 -19.40 -5.78
N TYR A 234 -2.92 -19.86 -6.61
CA TYR A 234 -3.06 -19.44 -8.00
C TYR A 234 -4.15 -18.39 -8.13
N GLY A 235 -3.79 -17.23 -8.67
CA GLY A 235 -4.67 -16.08 -8.76
C GLY A 235 -5.24 -15.86 -10.15
N VAL A 236 -6.51 -15.45 -10.20
CA VAL A 236 -7.20 -14.94 -11.37
C VAL A 236 -7.81 -13.59 -10.99
N TYR A 237 -7.33 -12.51 -11.61
CA TYR A 237 -7.81 -11.16 -11.36
C TYR A 237 -8.57 -10.62 -12.56
N ASP A 238 -9.83 -10.28 -12.36
CA ASP A 238 -10.70 -9.63 -13.34
C ASP A 238 -10.38 -8.13 -13.40
N LEU A 239 -9.94 -7.68 -14.56
CA LEU A 239 -9.50 -6.31 -14.81
C LEU A 239 -10.67 -5.33 -14.94
N SER A 240 -11.86 -5.80 -15.31
CA SER A 240 -13.03 -4.95 -15.54
C SER A 240 -13.83 -4.76 -14.26
N GLU A 241 -14.08 -5.85 -13.53
CA GLU A 241 -14.92 -5.84 -12.32
C GLU A 241 -14.13 -5.56 -11.03
N ASN A 242 -12.80 -5.50 -11.11
CA ASN A 242 -11.90 -5.40 -9.95
C ASN A 242 -12.19 -6.49 -8.90
N GLN A 243 -12.34 -7.74 -9.38
CA GLN A 243 -12.61 -8.91 -8.55
C GLN A 243 -11.49 -9.94 -8.72
N GLY A 244 -11.20 -10.68 -7.64
CA GLY A 244 -10.18 -11.72 -7.62
C GLY A 244 -10.74 -13.08 -7.26
N TRP A 245 -10.20 -14.12 -7.87
CA TRP A 245 -10.34 -15.50 -7.45
C TRP A 245 -8.97 -16.07 -7.12
N VAL A 246 -8.87 -16.84 -6.04
CA VAL A 246 -7.66 -17.58 -5.70
C VAL A 246 -7.98 -19.04 -5.41
N SER A 247 -7.38 -19.93 -6.20
CA SER A 247 -7.36 -21.36 -5.89
C SER A 247 -6.14 -21.66 -5.04
N VAL A 248 -6.32 -22.20 -3.84
CA VAL A 248 -5.21 -22.62 -2.97
C VAL A 248 -4.95 -24.09 -3.21
N GLY A 249 -3.93 -24.42 -4.01
CA GLY A 249 -3.54 -25.80 -4.32
C GLY A 249 -2.66 -26.43 -3.24
N ILE A 250 -2.78 -27.76 -3.08
CA ILE A 250 -2.03 -28.55 -2.09
C ILE A 250 -1.00 -29.51 -2.71
N ASP A 251 -0.99 -29.63 -4.04
CA ASP A 251 -0.18 -30.61 -4.78
C ASP A 251 0.96 -29.89 -5.54
N HIS A 252 0.82 -29.67 -6.84
CA HIS A 252 1.85 -29.04 -7.67
C HIS A 252 1.32 -27.86 -8.48
N ASP A 253 2.18 -26.86 -8.68
CA ASP A 253 1.94 -25.76 -9.60
C ASP A 253 2.17 -26.24 -11.05
N THR A 254 1.10 -26.70 -11.69
CA THR A 254 1.12 -27.24 -13.07
C THR A 254 0.18 -26.44 -13.97
N ALA A 255 0.37 -26.57 -15.29
CA ALA A 255 -0.51 -25.92 -16.25
C ALA A 255 -1.99 -26.38 -16.14
N ARG A 256 -2.22 -27.64 -15.73
CA ARG A 256 -3.56 -28.17 -15.44
C ARG A 256 -4.16 -27.54 -14.18
N PHE A 257 -3.35 -27.25 -13.16
CA PHE A 257 -3.81 -26.52 -11.97
C PHE A 257 -4.19 -25.07 -12.31
N ALA A 258 -3.31 -24.38 -13.05
CA ALA A 258 -3.56 -23.02 -13.52
C ALA A 258 -4.87 -22.90 -14.32
N THR A 259 -5.07 -23.77 -15.30
CA THR A 259 -6.31 -23.79 -16.10
C THR A 259 -7.55 -24.19 -15.31
N ALA A 260 -7.43 -25.12 -14.35
CA ALA A 260 -8.52 -25.45 -13.44
C ALA A 260 -8.92 -24.25 -12.55
N ALA A 261 -7.96 -23.44 -12.11
CA ALA A 261 -8.25 -22.22 -11.36
C ALA A 261 -9.05 -21.20 -12.20
N ILE A 262 -8.70 -21.04 -13.48
CA ILE A 262 -9.43 -20.19 -14.42
C ILE A 262 -10.85 -20.73 -14.65
N GLY A 263 -10.99 -22.05 -14.86
CA GLY A 263 -12.31 -22.68 -14.99
C GLY A 263 -13.19 -22.52 -13.74
N ARG A 264 -12.61 -22.56 -12.55
CA ARG A 264 -13.34 -22.31 -11.28
C ARG A 264 -13.78 -20.87 -11.15
N TRP A 265 -12.88 -19.92 -11.45
CA TRP A 265 -13.23 -18.51 -11.51
C TRP A 265 -14.40 -18.29 -12.47
N TRP A 266 -14.35 -18.86 -13.68
CA TRP A 266 -15.44 -18.77 -14.64
C TRP A 266 -16.75 -19.30 -14.07
N LYS A 267 -16.75 -20.52 -13.54
CA LYS A 267 -17.97 -21.17 -13.03
C LYS A 267 -18.60 -20.42 -11.85
N LYS A 268 -17.81 -19.83 -10.96
CA LYS A 268 -18.30 -19.24 -9.71
C LYS A 268 -18.53 -17.73 -9.77
N MET A 269 -17.79 -17.03 -10.63
CA MET A 269 -17.78 -15.57 -10.73
C MET A 269 -17.99 -15.13 -12.18
N GLY A 270 -17.09 -15.48 -13.09
CA GLY A 270 -17.05 -14.96 -14.45
C GLY A 270 -18.36 -15.15 -15.23
N SER A 271 -18.94 -16.35 -15.24
CA SER A 271 -20.15 -16.65 -16.01
C SER A 271 -21.39 -15.86 -15.57
N LYS A 272 -21.42 -15.39 -14.32
CA LYS A 272 -22.51 -14.54 -13.80
C LYS A 272 -22.32 -13.07 -14.14
N CYS A 273 -21.06 -12.62 -14.18
CA CYS A 273 -20.70 -11.25 -14.56
C CYS A 273 -20.78 -11.04 -16.08
N TYR A 274 -20.49 -12.08 -16.88
CA TYR A 274 -20.45 -12.01 -18.33
C TYR A 274 -21.34 -13.08 -18.98
N PRO A 275 -22.69 -12.94 -18.90
CA PRO A 275 -23.62 -13.91 -19.47
C PRO A 275 -23.53 -14.01 -21.01
N ASP A 276 -23.19 -12.90 -21.68
CA ASP A 276 -23.08 -12.79 -23.14
C ASP A 276 -21.63 -12.88 -23.64
N ALA A 277 -20.72 -13.44 -22.82
CA ALA A 277 -19.33 -13.60 -23.22
C ALA A 277 -19.21 -14.48 -24.46
N ARG A 278 -18.51 -13.97 -25.46
CA ARG A 278 -18.18 -14.65 -26.71
C ARG A 278 -16.70 -14.99 -26.80
N GLU A 279 -15.85 -14.36 -25.99
CA GLU A 279 -14.42 -14.60 -25.95
C GLU A 279 -13.83 -14.20 -24.59
N LEU A 280 -12.70 -14.80 -24.22
CA LEU A 280 -11.99 -14.56 -22.96
C LEU A 280 -10.57 -14.08 -23.27
N LEU A 281 -10.10 -13.00 -22.66
CA LEU A 281 -8.69 -12.60 -22.73
C LEU A 281 -7.95 -12.89 -21.44
N ILE A 282 -6.80 -13.54 -21.56
CA ILE A 282 -5.90 -13.90 -20.47
C ILE A 282 -4.57 -13.20 -20.69
N THR A 283 -4.18 -12.32 -19.76
CA THR A 283 -2.82 -11.80 -19.67
C THR A 283 -2.05 -12.59 -18.63
N ALA A 284 -0.89 -13.15 -19.00
CA ALA A 284 -0.10 -14.01 -18.12
C ALA A 284 1.38 -13.67 -18.17
N ASP A 285 2.11 -13.98 -17.10
CA ASP A 285 3.55 -13.99 -17.13
C ASP A 285 4.08 -15.24 -17.83
N GLY A 286 5.12 -15.09 -18.65
CA GLY A 286 5.70 -16.19 -19.43
C GLY A 286 6.46 -17.25 -18.63
N GLY A 287 6.32 -17.30 -17.30
CA GLY A 287 7.06 -18.18 -16.39
C GLY A 287 6.22 -19.31 -15.79
N GLY A 288 6.89 -20.36 -15.32
CA GLY A 288 6.26 -21.44 -14.53
C GLY A 288 5.18 -22.22 -15.29
N SER A 289 4.08 -22.51 -14.59
CA SER A 289 2.93 -23.28 -15.09
C SER A 289 2.19 -22.63 -16.26
N ASN A 290 2.32 -21.31 -16.41
CA ASN A 290 1.62 -20.51 -17.42
C ASN A 290 2.51 -20.19 -18.63
N SER A 291 3.72 -20.76 -18.70
CA SER A 291 4.71 -20.32 -19.68
C SER A 291 4.22 -20.46 -21.13
N SER A 292 4.54 -19.45 -21.96
CA SER A 292 4.28 -19.45 -23.41
C SER A 292 4.90 -20.64 -24.16
N ARG A 293 5.97 -21.21 -23.59
CA ARG A 293 6.68 -22.39 -24.12
C ARG A 293 6.09 -23.72 -23.64
N CYS A 294 5.22 -23.70 -22.63
CA CYS A 294 4.64 -24.91 -22.06
C CYS A 294 3.57 -25.48 -23.01
N HIS A 295 3.78 -26.69 -23.53
CA HIS A 295 2.79 -27.37 -24.38
C HIS A 295 1.55 -27.76 -23.58
N LEU A 296 1.73 -28.24 -22.34
CA LEU A 296 0.62 -28.61 -21.46
C LEU A 296 -0.31 -27.43 -21.16
N TRP A 297 0.24 -26.22 -21.08
CA TRP A 297 -0.55 -24.99 -20.93
C TRP A 297 -1.49 -24.76 -22.11
N LYS A 298 -1.00 -24.93 -23.34
CA LYS A 298 -1.80 -24.77 -24.57
C LYS A 298 -2.89 -25.83 -24.67
N VAL A 299 -2.55 -27.09 -24.40
CA VAL A 299 -3.51 -28.21 -24.40
C VAL A 299 -4.59 -27.99 -23.33
N ALA A 300 -4.19 -27.69 -22.09
CA ALA A 300 -5.14 -27.52 -21.00
C ALA A 300 -6.06 -26.31 -21.19
N LEU A 301 -5.57 -25.21 -21.78
CA LEU A 301 -6.40 -24.07 -22.12
C LEU A 301 -7.32 -24.35 -23.31
N HIS A 302 -6.90 -25.18 -24.27
CA HIS A 302 -7.77 -25.59 -25.37
C HIS A 302 -8.91 -26.47 -24.88
N ASP A 303 -8.62 -27.43 -23.99
CA ASP A 303 -9.66 -28.21 -23.31
C ASP A 303 -10.64 -27.29 -22.56
N LEU A 304 -10.12 -26.27 -21.88
CA LEU A 304 -10.96 -25.26 -21.22
C LEU A 304 -11.80 -24.48 -22.24
N ALA A 305 -11.22 -24.03 -23.35
CA ALA A 305 -11.95 -23.32 -24.41
C ALA A 305 -13.09 -24.19 -24.98
N VAL A 306 -12.85 -25.49 -25.17
CA VAL A 306 -13.87 -26.46 -25.58
C VAL A 306 -14.98 -26.59 -24.53
N GLN A 307 -14.62 -26.66 -23.24
CA GLN A 307 -15.60 -26.72 -22.14
C GLN A 307 -16.44 -25.45 -22.02
N LEU A 308 -15.83 -24.28 -22.17
CA LEU A 308 -16.51 -22.99 -22.09
C LEU A 308 -17.31 -22.66 -23.35
N GLY A 309 -16.97 -23.28 -24.49
CA GLY A 309 -17.59 -23.02 -25.78
C GLY A 309 -17.21 -21.68 -26.41
N ILE A 310 -16.24 -20.95 -25.83
CA ILE A 310 -15.76 -19.64 -26.28
C ILE A 310 -14.26 -19.67 -26.56
N PRO A 311 -13.75 -18.91 -27.56
CA PRO A 311 -12.33 -18.73 -27.77
C PRO A 311 -11.63 -18.07 -26.58
N ILE A 312 -10.42 -18.52 -26.30
CA ILE A 312 -9.54 -17.96 -25.27
C ILE A 312 -8.33 -17.32 -25.96
N HIS A 313 -8.20 -16.01 -25.81
CA HIS A 313 -7.03 -15.24 -26.23
C HIS A 313 -6.03 -15.20 -25.08
N VAL A 314 -4.76 -15.44 -25.40
CA VAL A 314 -3.68 -15.40 -24.42
C VAL A 314 -2.62 -14.43 -24.91
N CYS A 315 -2.20 -13.52 -24.02
CA CYS A 315 -1.09 -12.62 -24.25
C CYS A 315 -0.09 -12.74 -23.10
N HIS A 316 1.14 -13.08 -23.45
CA HIS A 316 2.23 -13.18 -22.49
C HIS A 316 2.99 -11.86 -22.37
N PHE A 317 3.34 -11.49 -21.14
CA PHE A 317 4.27 -10.39 -20.92
C PHE A 317 5.71 -10.81 -21.29
N PRO A 318 6.54 -9.88 -21.79
CA PRO A 318 7.94 -10.19 -22.12
C PRO A 318 8.74 -10.76 -20.93
N PRO A 319 9.82 -11.52 -21.17
CA PRO A 319 10.67 -12.02 -20.08
C PRO A 319 11.18 -10.88 -19.17
N GLY A 320 11.18 -11.11 -17.86
CA GLY A 320 11.60 -10.09 -16.89
C GLY A 320 10.63 -8.90 -16.82
N THR A 321 9.32 -9.14 -16.96
CA THR A 321 8.33 -8.08 -16.81
C THR A 321 7.16 -8.46 -15.89
N SER A 322 7.32 -9.46 -15.02
CA SER A 322 6.27 -9.91 -14.09
C SER A 322 5.74 -8.81 -13.17
N LYS A 323 6.55 -7.79 -12.87
CA LYS A 323 6.11 -6.56 -12.16
C LYS A 323 5.07 -5.73 -12.92
N TRP A 324 4.80 -6.02 -14.19
CA TRP A 324 3.81 -5.29 -14.98
C TRP A 324 2.49 -6.06 -15.08
N ASN A 325 2.48 -7.32 -14.66
CA ASN A 325 1.29 -8.11 -14.52
C ASN A 325 0.37 -7.47 -13.46
N LYS A 326 -0.86 -7.17 -13.84
CA LYS A 326 -1.75 -6.35 -13.01
C LYS A 326 -2.14 -7.07 -11.71
N ILE A 327 -2.27 -8.40 -11.76
CA ILE A 327 -2.57 -9.23 -10.58
C ILE A 327 -1.56 -9.03 -9.44
N GLU A 328 -0.27 -8.83 -9.74
CA GLU A 328 0.76 -8.62 -8.73
C GLU A 328 0.50 -7.33 -7.92
N HIS A 329 0.14 -6.25 -8.62
CA HIS A 329 -0.02 -4.93 -8.04
C HIS A 329 -1.45 -4.59 -7.60
N ARG A 330 -2.44 -5.32 -8.07
CA ARG A 330 -3.85 -5.08 -7.76
C ARG A 330 -4.46 -6.12 -6.83
N MET A 331 -3.87 -7.32 -6.74
CA MET A 331 -4.42 -8.41 -5.94
C MET A 331 -3.39 -8.96 -4.95
N PHE A 332 -2.25 -9.45 -5.44
CA PHE A 332 -1.26 -10.11 -4.59
C PHE A 332 -0.57 -9.19 -3.60
N CYS A 333 -0.38 -7.91 -3.92
CA CYS A 333 0.15 -6.93 -2.99
C CYS A 333 -0.72 -6.77 -1.73
N HIS A 334 -2.05 -6.79 -1.88
CA HIS A 334 -3.00 -6.67 -0.79
C HIS A 334 -3.12 -7.96 0.00
N ILE A 335 -3.08 -9.12 -0.67
CA ILE A 335 -2.99 -10.41 0.02
C ILE A 335 -1.73 -10.48 0.88
N THR A 336 -0.57 -10.09 0.34
CA THR A 336 0.67 -10.03 1.13
C THR A 336 0.58 -9.06 2.29
N GLN A 337 -0.07 -7.91 2.13
CA GLN A 337 -0.29 -6.96 3.24
C GLN A 337 -1.17 -7.57 4.34
N ASN A 338 -2.23 -8.29 3.96
CA ASN A 338 -3.16 -8.91 4.90
C ASN A 338 -2.55 -10.10 5.66
N TRP A 339 -1.52 -10.74 5.09
CA TRP A 339 -0.80 -11.84 5.75
C TRP A 339 0.29 -11.37 6.73
N ARG A 340 0.63 -10.07 6.75
CA ARG A 340 1.74 -9.57 7.57
C ARG A 340 1.46 -9.74 9.06
N GLY A 341 2.26 -10.59 9.71
CA GLY A 341 2.21 -10.80 11.15
C GLY A 341 1.17 -11.84 11.59
N GLN A 342 0.53 -12.55 10.66
CA GLN A 342 -0.38 -13.66 10.98
C GLN A 342 0.26 -15.01 10.68
N PRO A 343 0.19 -15.97 11.61
CA PRO A 343 0.69 -17.32 11.35
C PRO A 343 -0.26 -18.07 10.40
N LEU A 344 0.28 -18.66 9.34
CA LEU A 344 -0.49 -19.43 8.36
C LEU A 344 -0.61 -20.88 8.83
N ILE A 345 -1.31 -21.07 9.95
CA ILE A 345 -1.40 -22.34 10.67
C ILE A 345 -2.18 -23.44 9.94
N SER A 346 -3.04 -23.08 8.98
CA SER A 346 -3.80 -24.05 8.18
C SER A 346 -4.23 -23.51 6.82
N HIS A 347 -4.57 -24.43 5.92
CA HIS A 347 -5.17 -24.13 4.63
C HIS A 347 -6.45 -23.28 4.76
N GLU A 348 -7.28 -23.54 5.78
CA GLU A 348 -8.50 -22.77 6.01
C GLU A 348 -8.21 -21.34 6.43
N VAL A 349 -7.18 -21.13 7.26
CA VAL A 349 -6.72 -19.79 7.64
C VAL A 349 -6.22 -19.04 6.41
N ILE A 350 -5.39 -19.68 5.58
CA ILE A 350 -4.92 -19.07 4.32
C ILE A 350 -6.10 -18.65 3.45
N VAL A 351 -7.06 -19.55 3.21
CA VAL A 351 -8.26 -19.25 2.42
C VAL A 351 -9.04 -18.09 3.02
N LYS A 352 -9.28 -18.08 4.33
CA LYS A 352 -10.01 -16.99 5.03
C LYS A 352 -9.27 -15.66 4.91
N LEU A 353 -7.95 -15.64 5.06
CA LEU A 353 -7.16 -14.40 4.96
C LEU A 353 -7.13 -13.85 3.54
N ILE A 354 -7.04 -14.72 2.53
CA ILE A 354 -7.15 -14.28 1.15
C ILE A 354 -8.56 -13.73 0.89
N ALA A 355 -9.61 -14.46 1.27
CA ALA A 355 -11.00 -14.06 1.04
C ALA A 355 -11.39 -12.76 1.76
N ASN A 356 -10.83 -12.49 2.93
CA ASN A 356 -11.07 -11.27 3.69
C ASN A 356 -10.26 -10.06 3.19
N THR A 357 -9.41 -10.23 2.18
CA THR A 357 -8.64 -9.13 1.59
C THR A 357 -9.58 -8.22 0.81
N THR A 358 -9.81 -7.02 1.33
CA THR A 358 -10.63 -5.97 0.69
C THR A 358 -9.87 -4.66 0.65
N THR A 359 -10.16 -3.81 -0.34
CA THR A 359 -9.53 -2.50 -0.49
C THR A 359 -10.59 -1.39 -0.50
N ARG A 360 -10.16 -0.15 -0.20
CA ARG A 360 -11.03 1.04 -0.33
C ARG A 360 -11.54 1.25 -1.75
N SER A 361 -10.84 0.74 -2.76
CA SER A 361 -11.26 0.79 -4.16
C SER A 361 -12.21 -0.35 -4.55
N GLY A 362 -12.69 -1.14 -3.59
CA GLY A 362 -13.73 -2.14 -3.81
C GLY A 362 -13.23 -3.51 -4.29
N LEU A 363 -11.94 -3.82 -4.18
CA LEU A 363 -11.43 -5.16 -4.50
C LEU A 363 -12.13 -6.21 -3.66
N LYS A 364 -12.71 -7.22 -4.31
CA LYS A 364 -13.31 -8.38 -3.66
C LYS A 364 -12.59 -9.64 -4.10
N ILE A 365 -12.07 -10.42 -3.16
CA ILE A 365 -11.39 -11.67 -3.44
C ILE A 365 -12.21 -12.83 -2.90
N ARG A 366 -12.41 -13.86 -3.73
CA ARG A 366 -12.89 -15.17 -3.27
C ARG A 366 -11.73 -16.15 -3.32
N ALA A 367 -11.59 -16.95 -2.28
CA ALA A 367 -10.58 -17.99 -2.23
C ALA A 367 -11.20 -19.32 -1.83
N GLU A 368 -10.70 -20.40 -2.42
CA GLU A 368 -11.11 -21.76 -2.07
C GLU A 368 -9.94 -22.73 -2.15
N LEU A 369 -10.00 -23.76 -1.31
CA LEU A 369 -9.04 -24.85 -1.31
C LEU A 369 -9.27 -25.76 -2.53
N ASP A 370 -8.20 -26.05 -3.25
CA ASP A 370 -8.17 -27.04 -4.31
C ASP A 370 -7.55 -28.35 -3.82
N ARG A 371 -8.42 -29.35 -3.64
CA ARG A 371 -8.04 -30.72 -3.22
C ARG A 371 -7.78 -31.66 -4.39
N ALA A 372 -7.89 -31.19 -5.64
CA ALA A 372 -7.61 -32.02 -6.80
C ALA A 372 -6.10 -32.31 -6.91
N ARG A 373 -5.77 -33.43 -7.56
CA ARG A 373 -4.38 -33.85 -7.79
C ARG A 373 -3.92 -33.41 -9.18
N TYR A 374 -2.70 -32.90 -9.26
CA TYR A 374 -2.11 -32.32 -10.45
C TYR A 374 -0.69 -32.86 -10.64
N PRO A 375 -0.55 -34.10 -11.14
CA PRO A 375 0.77 -34.74 -11.23
C PRO A 375 1.73 -33.93 -12.10
N ALA A 376 2.97 -33.79 -11.63
CA ALA A 376 4.04 -33.15 -12.37
C ALA A 376 4.60 -34.07 -13.47
N GLY A 377 5.30 -33.48 -14.45
CA GLY A 377 6.01 -34.25 -15.47
C GLY A 377 5.14 -34.85 -16.58
N ILE A 378 3.87 -34.43 -16.69
CA ILE A 378 3.02 -34.81 -17.82
C ILE A 378 3.68 -34.31 -19.12
N LYS A 379 4.05 -35.26 -19.98
CA LYS A 379 4.54 -34.96 -21.33
C LYS A 379 3.35 -34.90 -22.28
N VAL A 380 3.29 -33.83 -23.05
CA VAL A 380 2.33 -33.69 -24.14
C VAL A 380 2.93 -34.34 -25.38
N THR A 381 2.17 -35.22 -26.04
CA THR A 381 2.62 -35.82 -27.31
C THR A 381 2.44 -34.83 -28.46
N ASP A 382 3.17 -35.04 -29.55
CA ASP A 382 3.04 -34.17 -30.73
C ASP A 382 1.62 -34.25 -31.33
N ASP A 383 0.97 -35.40 -31.25
CA ASP A 383 -0.43 -35.59 -31.68
C ASP A 383 -1.42 -34.77 -30.85
N GLU A 384 -1.24 -34.75 -29.51
CA GLU A 384 -2.06 -33.93 -28.61
C GLU A 384 -1.89 -32.44 -28.92
N LEU A 385 -0.65 -32.01 -29.19
CA LEU A 385 -0.38 -30.62 -29.53
C LEU A 385 -0.92 -30.25 -30.92
N ALA A 386 -0.86 -31.16 -31.89
CA ALA A 386 -1.40 -30.96 -33.23
C ALA A 386 -2.94 -30.87 -33.23
N ALA A 387 -3.61 -31.54 -32.29
CA ALA A 387 -5.05 -31.45 -32.11
C ALA A 387 -5.52 -30.10 -31.53
N VAL A 388 -4.61 -29.31 -30.97
CA VAL A 388 -4.93 -27.98 -30.41
C VAL A 388 -5.26 -27.00 -31.53
N ASN A 389 -6.48 -26.47 -31.52
CA ASN A 389 -6.91 -25.43 -32.47
C ASN A 389 -6.35 -24.06 -32.03
N ILE A 390 -5.07 -23.83 -32.32
CA ILE A 390 -4.34 -22.61 -31.99
C ILE A 390 -4.17 -21.71 -33.23
N LYS A 391 -4.64 -20.46 -33.13
CA LYS A 391 -4.33 -19.40 -34.08
C LYS A 391 -3.32 -18.44 -33.44
N ARG A 392 -2.10 -18.40 -33.96
CA ARG A 392 -1.08 -17.43 -33.51
C ARG A 392 -1.36 -16.06 -34.12
N ALA A 393 -1.05 -15.00 -33.38
CA ALA A 393 -1.10 -13.64 -33.92
C ALA A 393 0.10 -13.37 -34.83
N ASP A 394 -0.04 -12.41 -35.74
CA ASP A 394 1.04 -11.98 -36.64
C ASP A 394 2.17 -11.29 -35.85
N PHE A 395 1.80 -10.56 -34.78
CA PHE A 395 2.73 -9.92 -33.87
C PHE A 395 3.01 -10.82 -32.66
N HIS A 396 4.27 -11.24 -32.50
CA HIS A 396 4.74 -12.16 -31.45
C HIS A 396 3.82 -13.37 -31.24
N GLY A 397 3.58 -14.16 -32.27
CA GLY A 397 2.69 -15.34 -32.22
C GLY A 397 3.10 -16.42 -31.20
N GLU A 398 4.33 -16.37 -30.71
CA GLU A 398 4.84 -17.14 -29.58
C GLU A 398 4.31 -16.67 -28.22
N TRP A 399 3.93 -15.39 -28.09
CA TRP A 399 3.35 -14.78 -26.89
C TRP A 399 1.86 -14.50 -27.02
N ASN A 400 1.38 -14.31 -28.24
CA ASN A 400 0.02 -13.87 -28.55
C ASN A 400 -0.66 -14.93 -29.41
N TYR A 401 -1.66 -15.61 -28.85
CA TYR A 401 -2.37 -16.66 -29.55
C TYR A 401 -3.80 -16.83 -29.05
N THR A 402 -4.66 -17.33 -29.93
CA THR A 402 -6.06 -17.66 -29.64
C THR A 402 -6.25 -19.16 -29.72
N LEU A 403 -6.82 -19.75 -28.67
CA LEU A 403 -7.25 -21.13 -28.64
C LEU A 403 -8.74 -21.16 -28.90
N LYS A 404 -9.14 -21.81 -29.99
CA LYS A 404 -10.54 -21.89 -30.40
C LYS A 404 -11.15 -23.22 -29.93
N PRO A 405 -12.41 -23.22 -29.50
CA PRO A 405 -13.12 -24.47 -29.24
C PRO A 405 -13.21 -25.29 -30.53
N THR A 406 -12.91 -26.58 -30.43
CA THR A 406 -13.20 -27.54 -31.49
C THR A 406 -14.60 -28.08 -31.26
N TYR A 407 -15.59 -27.59 -31.99
CA TYR A 407 -16.93 -28.16 -31.95
C TYR A 407 -16.88 -29.51 -32.66
N LYS A 408 -17.08 -30.62 -31.92
CA LYS A 408 -17.44 -31.87 -32.57
C LYS A 408 -18.77 -31.61 -33.29
N ARG A 409 -18.75 -31.64 -34.63
CA ARG A 409 -19.99 -31.73 -35.41
C ARG A 409 -20.72 -32.97 -34.90
N LYS A 410 -21.87 -32.76 -34.25
CA LYS A 410 -22.78 -33.83 -33.84
C LYS A 410 -23.36 -34.50 -35.09
#